data_AF-A0A2V5P4W8-F1
#
_entry.id   AF-A0A2V5P4W8-F1
#
_cell.length_a   1.000
_cell.length_b   1.000
_cell.length_c   1.000
_cell.angle_alpha   90.00
_cell.angle_beta   90.00
_cell.angle_gamma   90.00
#
_symmetry.space_group_name_H-M   'P 1'
#
loop_
_entity.id
_entity.type
_entity.pdbx_description
1 polymer ?
#
loop_
_entity_poly.entity_id
_entity_poly.type
_entity_poly.pdbx_seq_one_letter_code
_entity_poly.pdbx_strand_id
1 'polypeptide(L)'
;MVTNVTWFDLAGFIGVLMIVTAYLLLQLDKLPSSSLSYSLLNAAGAMLIIISLVFRFNLSAFIVEVFWFLISLLGLTRSLVSRKNPPVH
;
A
#
# COMPACT_ATOMS: atom_id res chain seq x y z
N MET A 1 24.21 10.42 17.74
CA MET A 1 23.17 11.47 17.63
C MET A 1 21.83 10.77 17.70
N VAL A 2 20.96 11.11 18.66
CA VAL A 2 19.60 10.58 18.69
C VAL A 2 18.81 11.29 17.60
N THR A 3 18.39 10.57 16.57
CA THR A 3 17.53 11.14 15.52
C THR A 3 16.15 11.40 16.13
N ASN A 4 15.76 12.68 16.23
CA ASN A 4 14.39 13.03 16.59
C ASN A 4 13.45 12.47 15.52
N VAL A 5 12.60 11.52 15.91
CA VAL A 5 11.55 10.94 15.05
C VAL A 5 10.54 12.05 14.76
N THR A 6 10.32 12.34 13.49
CA THR A 6 9.34 13.34 13.05
C THR A 6 7.97 12.70 12.83
N TRP A 7 6.92 13.53 12.76
CA TRP A 7 5.57 13.06 12.39
C TRP A 7 5.54 12.37 11.02
N PHE A 8 6.43 12.76 10.11
CA PHE A 8 6.57 12.15 8.79
C PHE A 8 7.22 10.76 8.86
N ASP A 9 8.19 10.58 9.75
CA ASP A 9 8.78 9.24 10.00
C ASP A 9 7.72 8.30 10.59
N LEU A 10 6.87 8.80 11.51
CA LEU A 10 5.74 8.02 12.05
C LEU A 10 4.73 7.65 10.96
N ALA A 11 4.38 8.57 10.06
CA ALA A 11 3.53 8.28 8.91
C ALA A 11 4.16 7.18 8.03
N GLY A 12 5.47 7.27 7.75
CA GLY A 12 6.21 6.25 7.03
C GLY A 12 6.13 4.88 7.71
N PHE A 13 6.33 4.81 9.03
CA PHE A 13 6.22 3.56 9.78
C PHE A 13 4.81 2.96 9.77
N ILE A 14 3.77 3.80 9.85
CA ILE A 14 2.39 3.34 9.70
C ILE A 14 2.20 2.76 8.29
N GLY A 15 2.72 3.42 7.26
CA GLY A 15 2.65 2.92 5.89
C GLY A 15 3.35 1.57 5.71
N VAL A 16 4.55 1.41 6.30
CA VAL A 16 5.29 0.14 6.32
C VAL A 16 4.47 -0.95 6.99
N LEU A 17 3.89 -0.67 8.16
CA LEU A 17 3.06 -1.63 8.88
C LEU A 17 1.84 -2.06 8.05
N MET A 18 1.21 -1.14 7.32
CA MET A 18 0.08 -1.45 6.44
C MET A 18 0.48 -2.39 5.29
N ILE A 19 1.57 -2.11 4.57
CA ILE A 19 2.05 -2.96 3.46
C ILE A 19 2.44 -4.34 3.98
N VAL A 20 3.22 -4.40 5.07
CA VAL A 20 3.65 -5.68 5.66
C VAL A 20 2.45 -6.49 6.15
N THR A 21 1.45 -5.85 6.76
CA THR A 21 0.22 -6.52 7.18
C THR A 21 -0.58 -7.05 5.98
N ALA A 22 -0.70 -6.27 4.91
CA ALA A 22 -1.36 -6.71 3.68
C ALA A 22 -0.65 -7.94 3.08
N TYR A 23 0.68 -7.91 3.03
CA TYR A 23 1.48 -9.02 2.53
C TYR A 23 1.39 -10.25 3.45
N LEU A 24 1.42 -10.06 4.76
CA LEU A 24 1.24 -11.15 5.73
C LEU A 24 -0.13 -11.82 5.55
N LEU A 25 -1.20 -11.03 5.42
CA LEU A 25 -2.54 -11.57 5.21
C LEU A 25 -2.67 -12.27 3.86
N LEU A 26 -1.98 -11.80 2.82
CA LEU A 26 -1.87 -12.50 1.54
C LEU A 26 -1.16 -13.84 1.72
N GLN A 27 -0.03 -13.87 2.43
CA GLN A 27 0.77 -15.07 2.64
C GLN A 27 0.07 -16.12 3.51
N LEU A 28 -0.84 -15.69 4.38
CA LEU A 28 -1.70 -16.55 5.19
C LEU A 28 -3.00 -16.95 4.45
N ASP A 29 -3.12 -16.62 3.16
CA ASP A 29 -4.32 -16.83 2.33
C ASP A 29 -5.61 -16.20 2.91
N LYS A 30 -5.46 -15.23 3.83
CA LYS A 30 -6.57 -14.52 4.47
C LYS A 30 -7.07 -13.36 3.63
N LEU A 31 -6.23 -12.83 2.75
CA LEU A 31 -6.56 -11.68 1.93
C LEU A 31 -5.99 -11.84 0.50
N PRO A 32 -6.81 -12.28 -0.47
CA PRO A 32 -6.32 -12.51 -1.82
C PRO A 32 -5.95 -11.19 -2.50
N SER A 33 -4.98 -11.24 -3.42
CA SER A 33 -4.49 -10.06 -4.15
C SER A 33 -5.54 -9.41 -5.06
N SER A 34 -6.61 -10.12 -5.41
CA SER A 34 -7.77 -9.62 -6.15
C SER A 34 -8.76 -8.82 -5.28
N SER A 35 -8.61 -8.87 -3.96
CA SER A 35 -9.51 -8.19 -3.03
C SER A 35 -9.28 -6.68 -3.03
N LEU A 36 -10.40 -5.95 -2.95
CA LEU A 36 -10.40 -4.51 -2.80
C LEU A 36 -9.56 -4.05 -1.59
N SER A 37 -9.70 -4.73 -0.45
CA SER A 37 -9.00 -4.37 0.78
C SER A 37 -7.49 -4.56 0.66
N TYR A 38 -7.01 -5.58 -0.07
CA TYR A 38 -5.56 -5.75 -0.33
C TYR A 38 -5.00 -4.57 -1.11
N SER A 39 -5.67 -4.16 -2.19
CA SER A 39 -5.26 -3.02 -2.99
C SER A 39 -5.34 -1.71 -2.21
N LEU A 40 -6.37 -1.51 -1.38
CA LEU A 40 -6.50 -0.31 -0.56
C LEU A 40 -5.41 -0.21 0.51
N LEU A 41 -5.11 -1.30 1.21
CA LEU A 41 -4.04 -1.32 2.22
C LEU A 41 -2.68 -0.98 1.61
N ASN A 42 -2.34 -1.58 0.47
CA ASN A 42 -1.08 -1.30 -0.21
C ASN A 42 -1.02 0.13 -0.77
N ALA A 43 -2.10 0.63 -1.39
CA ALA A 43 -2.13 2.01 -1.90
C ALA A 43 -1.98 3.04 -0.77
N ALA A 44 -2.73 2.87 0.33
CA ALA A 44 -2.66 3.77 1.47
C ALA A 44 -1.31 3.69 2.18
N GLY A 45 -0.76 2.48 2.34
CA GLY A 45 0.57 2.29 2.91
C GLY A 45 1.66 2.96 2.08
N ALA A 46 1.67 2.72 0.76
CA ALA A 46 2.64 3.32 -0.15
C ALA A 46 2.54 4.85 -0.18
N MET A 47 1.32 5.40 -0.15
CA MET A 47 1.12 6.85 -0.09
C MET A 47 1.73 7.47 1.17
N LEU A 48 1.57 6.85 2.33
CA LEU A 48 2.17 7.32 3.59
C LEU A 48 3.71 7.28 3.54
N ILE A 49 4.29 6.22 2.96
CA ILE A 49 5.74 6.11 2.81
C ILE A 49 6.24 7.17 1.82
N ILE A 50 5.58 7.38 0.68
CA ILE A 50 5.90 8.46 -0.26
C ILE A 50 5.90 9.82 0.44
N ILE A 51 4.88 10.12 1.23
CA ILE A 51 4.80 11.38 2.01
C ILE A 51 6.01 11.49 2.94
N SER A 52 6.39 10.41 3.65
CA SER A 52 7.57 10.42 4.52
C SER A 52 8.88 10.69 3.76
N LEU A 53 9.01 10.11 2.56
CA LEU A 53 10.18 10.25 1.71
C LEU A 53 10.33 11.65 1.11
N VAL A 54 9.26 12.44 0.99
CA VAL A 54 9.40 13.85 0.58
C VAL A 54 10.20 14.66 1.61
N PHE A 55 10.19 14.28 2.90
CA PHE A 55 10.94 14.96 3.96
C PHE A 55 12.36 14.44 4.12
N ARG A 56 12.55 13.12 4.00
CA ARG A 56 13.87 12.47 4.05
C ARG A 56 14.04 11.59 2.81
N PHE A 57 14.43 12.24 1.71
CA PHE A 57 14.40 11.59 0.41
C PHE A 57 15.39 10.45 0.26
N ASN A 58 14.84 9.31 -0.16
CA ASN A 58 15.57 8.16 -0.64
C ASN A 58 14.99 7.77 -1.99
N LEU A 59 15.77 7.97 -3.06
CA LEU A 59 15.30 7.74 -4.43
C LEU A 59 14.88 6.27 -4.66
N SER A 60 15.65 5.33 -4.14
CA SER A 60 15.39 3.90 -4.32
C SER A 60 14.08 3.48 -3.65
N ALA A 61 13.87 3.89 -2.39
CA ALA A 61 12.62 3.63 -1.67
C ALA A 61 11.44 4.33 -2.37
N PHE A 62 11.62 5.58 -2.80
CA PHE A 62 10.56 6.35 -3.45
C PHE A 62 10.06 5.67 -4.74
N ILE A 63 10.98 5.18 -5.58
CA ILE A 63 10.62 4.47 -6.82
C ILE A 63 9.82 3.21 -6.51
N VAL A 64 10.25 2.42 -5.51
CA VAL A 64 9.53 1.20 -5.10
C VAL A 64 8.11 1.52 -4.64
N GLU A 65 7.93 2.55 -3.82
CA GLU A 65 6.60 2.94 -3.34
C GLU A 65 5.69 3.47 -4.44
N VAL A 66 6.25 4.21 -5.42
CA VAL A 66 5.49 4.61 -6.61
C VAL A 66 4.98 3.39 -7.37
N PHE A 67 5.81 2.36 -7.56
CA PHE A 67 5.35 1.11 -8.18
C PHE A 67 4.28 0.41 -7.36
N TRP A 68 4.45 0.29 -6.03
CA TRP A 68 3.44 -0.28 -5.16
C TRP A 68 2.10 0.45 -5.25
N PHE A 69 2.14 1.78 -5.26
CA PHE A 69 0.96 2.61 -5.42
C PHE A 69 0.27 2.38 -6.77
N LEU A 70 1.03 2.37 -7.87
CA LEU A 70 0.48 2.14 -9.22
C LEU A 70 -0.10 0.72 -9.39
N ILE A 71 0.61 -0.31 -8.92
CA ILE A 71 0.12 -1.70 -8.94
C ILE A 71 -1.17 -1.82 -8.13
N SER A 72 -1.24 -1.16 -6.99
CA SER A 72 -2.44 -1.14 -6.14
C SER A 72 -3.62 -0.47 -6.82
N LEU A 73 -3.39 0.60 -7.58
CA LEU A 73 -4.44 1.26 -8.37
C LEU A 73 -5.00 0.34 -9.47
N LEU A 74 -4.15 -0.46 -10.11
CA LEU A 74 -4.59 -1.48 -11.08
C LEU A 74 -5.44 -2.57 -10.42
N GLY A 75 -5.06 -3.03 -9.24
CA GLY A 75 -5.86 -3.99 -8.46
C GLY A 75 -7.22 -3.40 -8.04
N LEU A 76 -7.22 -2.14 -7.61
CA LEU A 76 -8.42 -1.39 -7.23
C LEU A 76 -9.42 -1.30 -8.39
N THR A 77 -8.97 -0.88 -9.57
CA THR A 77 -9.84 -0.76 -10.76
C THR A 77 -10.42 -2.11 -11.18
N ARG A 78 -9.62 -3.19 -11.20
CA ARG A 78 -10.12 -4.55 -11.50
C ARG A 78 -11.17 -5.04 -10.49
N SER A 79 -10.95 -4.81 -9.19
CA SER A 79 -11.87 -5.25 -8.14
C SER A 79 -13.22 -4.52 -8.22
N LEU A 80 -13.19 -3.22 -8.52
CA LEU A 80 -14.40 -2.41 -8.72
C LEU A 80 -15.18 -2.82 -9.98
N VAL A 81 -14.49 -3.14 -11.08
CA VAL A 81 -15.14 -3.58 -12.33
C VAL A 81 -15.75 -4.98 -12.19
N SER A 82 -15.06 -5.93 -11.56
CA SER A 82 -15.60 -7.30 -11.37
C SER A 82 -16.85 -7.33 -10.50
N ARG A 83 -16.98 -6.43 -9.52
CA ARG A 83 -18.21 -6.31 -8.70
C ARG A 83 -19.43 -5.85 -9.49
N LYS A 84 -19.23 -5.23 -10.65
CA LYS A 84 -20.31 -4.69 -11.49
C LYS A 84 -20.98 -5.75 -12.39
N ASN A 85 -20.36 -6.93 -12.53
CA ASN A 85 -20.92 -8.08 -13.25
C ASN A 85 -21.27 -9.18 -12.24
N PRO A 86 -22.40 -9.10 -11.53
CA PRO A 86 -22.90 -10.27 -10.82
C PRO A 86 -23.15 -11.39 -11.84
N PRO A 87 -22.83 -12.66 -11.52
CA PRO A 87 -23.20 -13.77 -12.38
C PRO A 87 -24.72 -13.73 -12.59
N VAL A 88 -25.13 -13.68 -13.85
CA VAL A 88 -26.53 -13.89 -14.25
C VAL A 88 -26.80 -15.38 -14.01
N HIS A 89 -27.36 -15.70 -12.84
CA HIS A 89 -27.96 -17.00 -12.56
C HIS A 89 -29.45 -16.92 -12.83
#